data_AF-A0A3D2GQ29-F1
#
_entry.id   AF-A0A3D2GQ29-F1
#
_cell.length_a   1.000
_cell.length_b   1.000
_cell.length_c   1.000
_cell.angle_alpha   90.00
_cell.angle_beta   90.00
_cell.angle_gamma   90.00
#
_symmetry.space_group_name_H-M   'P 1'
#
loop_
_entity.id
_entity.type
_entity.pdbx_description
1 polymer ?
#
loop_
_entity_poly.entity_id
_entity_poly.type
_entity_poly.pdbx_seq_one_letter_code
_entity_poly.pdbx_strand_id
1 'polypeptide(L)'
;MVRNEEQWLEIVDCFGDAALTGGWYEALESLAHATGSEYGQLIGLGGAMATPFNLWTVDPIVPKEFEELGYHDPSLNPRVKAGSCIPELVVRAEADFITPEQARHHPHYKWARHHGIGYICLTPLTAC
;
A
#
# COMPACT_ATOMS: atom_id res chain seq x y z
N MET A 1 -4.26 13.68 10.48
CA MET A 1 -2.88 13.99 10.91
C MET A 1 -2.77 13.81 12.41
N VAL A 2 -1.77 13.05 12.85
CA VAL A 2 -1.58 12.73 14.28
C VAL A 2 -1.26 13.96 15.12
N ARG A 3 -1.90 14.01 16.29
CA ARG A 3 -1.91 15.18 17.16
C ARG A 3 -1.04 15.00 18.40
N ASN A 4 -0.81 13.77 18.85
CA ASN A 4 -0.03 13.43 20.04
C ASN A 4 0.46 11.96 20.02
N GLU A 5 1.23 11.59 21.04
CA GLU A 5 1.81 10.24 21.21
C GLU A 5 0.76 9.16 21.53
N GLU A 6 -0.28 9.51 22.29
CA GLU A 6 -1.38 8.61 22.65
C GLU A 6 -2.11 8.08 21.41
N GLN A 7 -2.43 8.98 20.47
CA GLN A 7 -3.01 8.60 19.19
C GLN A 7 -2.09 7.70 18.36
N TRP A 8 -0.77 7.80 18.51
CA TRP A 8 0.14 6.87 17.85
C TRP A 8 0.10 5.47 18.46
N LEU A 9 0.05 5.38 19.79
CA LEU A 9 -0.04 4.09 20.49
C LEU A 9 -1.35 3.37 20.15
N GLU A 10 -2.48 4.10 20.09
CA GLU A 10 -3.76 3.54 19.68
C GLU A 10 -3.69 2.90 18.28
N ILE A 11 -3.02 3.54 17.32
CA ILE A 11 -2.87 3.00 15.96
C ILE A 11 -1.97 1.75 15.96
N VAL A 12 -0.90 1.76 16.74
CA VAL A 12 -0.02 0.58 16.89
C VAL A 12 -0.81 -0.58 17.49
N ASP A 13 -1.61 -0.33 18.52
CA ASP A 13 -2.47 -1.33 19.16
C ASP A 13 -3.51 -1.86 18.17
N CYS A 14 -4.15 -1.00 17.36
CA CYS A 14 -5.06 -1.42 16.31
C CYS A 14 -4.39 -2.37 15.29
N PHE A 15 -3.13 -2.13 14.91
CA PHE A 15 -2.40 -3.04 14.03
C PHE A 15 -2.08 -4.37 14.70
N GLY A 16 -1.72 -4.35 15.98
CA GLY A 16 -1.52 -5.56 16.78
C GLY A 16 -2.79 -6.41 16.90
N ASP A 17 -3.92 -5.76 17.20
CA ASP A 17 -5.23 -6.41 17.33
C ASP A 17 -5.75 -6.93 15.98
N ALA A 18 -5.54 -6.18 14.89
CA ALA A 18 -5.93 -6.61 13.55
C ALA A 18 -5.23 -7.91 13.13
N ALA A 19 -3.97 -8.10 13.54
CA ALA A 19 -3.24 -9.34 13.28
C ALA A 19 -3.84 -10.56 14.01
N LEU A 20 -4.53 -10.35 15.14
CA LEU A 20 -5.16 -11.41 15.94
C LEU A 20 -6.62 -11.67 15.56
N THR A 21 -7.34 -10.61 15.17
CA THR A 21 -8.81 -10.63 15.01
C THR A 21 -9.29 -10.47 13.57
N GLY A 22 -8.42 -10.04 12.65
CA GLY A 22 -8.77 -9.76 11.26
C GLY A 22 -9.30 -8.34 10.99
N GLY A 23 -9.23 -7.42 11.96
CA GLY A 23 -9.69 -6.03 11.89
C GLY A 23 -8.89 -5.08 10.97
N TRP A 24 -8.33 -5.60 9.87
CA TRP A 24 -7.35 -4.86 9.04
C TRP A 24 -7.91 -3.62 8.36
N TYR A 25 -9.17 -3.60 7.93
CA TYR A 25 -9.75 -2.44 7.26
C TYR A 25 -9.78 -1.21 8.18
N GLU A 26 -10.23 -1.40 9.43
CA GLU A 26 -10.26 -0.32 10.44
C GLU A 26 -8.86 0.17 10.80
N ALA A 27 -7.90 -0.73 10.96
CA ALA A 27 -6.51 -0.38 11.21
C ALA A 27 -5.90 0.42 10.05
N LEU A 28 -6.13 -0.01 8.81
CA LEU A 28 -5.65 0.67 7.60
C LEU A 28 -6.29 2.05 7.40
N GLU A 29 -7.60 2.18 7.63
CA GLU A 29 -8.30 3.46 7.60
C GLU A 29 -7.75 4.43 8.66
N SER A 30 -7.50 3.92 9.86
CA SER A 30 -6.92 4.70 10.97
C SER A 30 -5.52 5.22 10.62
N LEU A 31 -4.65 4.37 10.06
CA LEU A 31 -3.32 4.77 9.58
C LEU A 31 -3.40 5.78 8.43
N ALA A 32 -4.31 5.58 7.48
CA ALA A 32 -4.51 6.50 6.37
C ALA A 32 -4.89 7.90 6.88
N HIS A 33 -5.90 7.97 7.76
CA HIS A 33 -6.34 9.22 8.37
C HIS A 33 -5.22 9.92 9.18
N ALA A 34 -4.45 9.12 9.91
CA ALA A 34 -3.34 9.59 10.73
C ALA A 34 -2.22 10.21 9.90
N THR A 35 -1.93 9.65 8.72
CA THR A 35 -0.92 10.14 7.77
C THR A 35 -1.44 11.21 6.80
N GLY A 36 -2.76 11.42 6.75
CA GLY A 36 -3.40 12.29 5.76
C GLY A 36 -3.53 11.65 4.37
N SER A 37 -3.40 10.33 4.29
CA SER A 37 -3.64 9.54 3.08
C SER A 37 -5.14 9.31 2.90
N GLU A 38 -5.58 9.20 1.65
CA GLU A 38 -6.99 8.86 1.33
C GLU A 38 -7.28 7.37 1.56
N TYR A 39 -6.27 6.52 1.38
CA TYR A 39 -6.42 5.06 1.40
C TYR A 39 -5.26 4.40 2.14
N GLY A 40 -5.53 3.26 2.78
CA GLY A 40 -4.56 2.33 3.33
C GLY A 40 -4.57 1.01 2.57
N GLN A 41 -3.40 0.40 2.40
CA GLN A 41 -3.24 -0.88 1.74
C GLN A 41 -2.26 -1.77 2.51
N LEU A 42 -2.59 -3.05 2.62
CA LEU A 42 -1.71 -4.11 3.08
C LEU A 42 -1.70 -5.23 2.04
N ILE A 43 -0.53 -5.50 1.48
CA ILE A 43 -0.35 -6.52 0.46
C ILE A 43 0.78 -7.49 0.81
N GLY A 44 0.52 -8.78 0.64
CA GLY A 44 1.53 -9.84 0.69
C GLY A 44 2.14 -10.10 -0.68
N LEU A 45 3.45 -9.92 -0.82
CA LEU A 45 4.21 -10.15 -2.06
C LEU A 45 5.27 -11.25 -1.82
N GLY A 46 5.17 -12.41 -2.47
CA GLY A 46 6.21 -13.45 -2.48
C GLY A 46 5.83 -14.84 -1.94
N GLY A 47 6.50 -15.88 -2.46
CA GLY A 47 6.46 -17.29 -2.00
C GLY A 47 5.35 -18.18 -2.57
N ALA A 48 5.54 -19.51 -2.53
CA ALA A 48 4.59 -20.56 -2.96
C ALA A 48 3.24 -20.60 -2.19
N MET A 49 2.97 -19.58 -1.38
CA MET A 49 1.69 -19.38 -0.72
C MET A 49 0.66 -18.99 -1.80
N ALA A 50 -0.33 -19.85 -1.98
CA ALA A 50 -1.31 -19.81 -3.07
C ALA A 50 -2.27 -18.60 -3.05
N THR A 51 -2.03 -17.58 -2.21
CA THR A 51 -2.92 -16.42 -2.13
C THR A 51 -2.15 -15.16 -1.72
N PRO A 52 -1.77 -14.27 -2.66
CA PRO A 52 -1.48 -12.90 -2.30
C PRO A 52 -2.75 -12.31 -1.67
N PHE A 53 -2.66 -11.81 -0.44
CA PHE A 53 -3.72 -10.97 0.10
C PHE A 53 -3.44 -9.53 -0.27
N ASN A 54 -4.47 -8.82 -0.74
CA ASN A 54 -4.41 -7.40 -1.07
C ASN A 54 -5.61 -6.72 -0.40
N LEU A 55 -5.39 -6.29 0.84
CA LEU A 55 -6.38 -5.56 1.62
C LEU A 55 -6.21 -4.08 1.33
N TRP A 56 -7.24 -3.45 0.81
CA TRP A 56 -7.16 -2.07 0.34
C TRP A 56 -8.46 -1.33 0.61
N THR A 57 -8.37 -0.18 1.28
CA THR A 57 -9.52 0.65 1.69
C THR A 57 -9.99 1.57 0.56
N VAL A 58 -10.17 1.02 -0.65
CA VAL A 58 -10.62 1.73 -1.87
C VAL A 58 -11.94 1.15 -2.36
N ASP A 59 -12.53 1.76 -3.40
CA ASP A 59 -13.67 1.16 -4.09
C ASP A 59 -13.34 -0.29 -4.54
N PRO A 60 -14.20 -1.28 -4.26
CA PRO A 60 -13.96 -2.68 -4.62
C PRO A 60 -13.69 -2.95 -6.10
N ILE A 61 -14.04 -2.04 -7.01
CA ILE A 61 -13.66 -2.16 -8.43
C ILE A 61 -12.15 -2.08 -8.63
N VAL A 62 -11.44 -1.31 -7.80
CA VAL A 62 -10.00 -1.04 -7.97
C VAL A 62 -9.16 -2.30 -7.73
N PRO A 63 -9.32 -3.07 -6.64
CA PRO A 63 -8.60 -4.33 -6.47
C PRO A 63 -8.97 -5.36 -7.53
N LYS A 64 -10.21 -5.36 -8.03
CA LYS A 64 -10.64 -6.25 -9.11
C LYS A 64 -9.89 -5.95 -10.42
N GLU A 65 -9.87 -4.68 -10.84
CA GLU A 65 -9.13 -4.28 -12.05
C GLU A 65 -7.62 -4.47 -11.89
N PHE A 66 -7.08 -4.23 -10.69
CA PHE A 66 -5.67 -4.47 -10.39
C PHE A 66 -5.26 -5.93 -10.68
N GLU A 67 -6.11 -6.88 -10.29
CA GLU A 67 -5.91 -8.30 -10.55
C GLU A 67 -6.07 -8.64 -12.04
N GLU A 68 -7.14 -8.16 -12.69
CA GLU A 68 -7.39 -8.38 -14.13
C GLU A 68 -6.27 -7.84 -15.02
N LEU A 69 -5.63 -6.73 -14.61
CA LEU A 69 -4.50 -6.10 -15.32
C LEU A 69 -3.14 -6.71 -14.95
N GLY A 70 -3.08 -7.64 -13.99
CA GLY A 70 -1.84 -8.29 -13.56
C GLY A 70 -0.86 -7.36 -12.84
N TYR A 71 -1.34 -6.29 -12.20
CA TYR A 71 -0.47 -5.31 -11.53
C TYR A 71 0.20 -5.81 -10.24
N HIS A 72 0.01 -7.08 -9.87
CA HIS A 72 0.85 -7.77 -8.89
C HIS A 72 2.25 -8.11 -9.45
N ASP A 73 2.46 -8.07 -10.76
CA ASP A 73 3.77 -8.31 -11.39
C ASP A 73 4.71 -7.07 -11.23
N PRO A 74 5.89 -7.21 -10.60
CA PRO A 74 6.91 -6.16 -10.55
C PRO A 74 7.34 -5.59 -11.90
N SER A 75 7.17 -6.34 -12.99
CA SER A 75 7.48 -5.88 -14.35
C SER A 75 6.47 -4.85 -14.87
N LEU A 76 5.23 -4.89 -14.37
CA LEU A 76 4.11 -4.04 -14.77
C LEU A 76 3.81 -2.94 -13.76
N ASN A 77 4.23 -3.10 -12.50
CA ASN A 77 3.93 -2.19 -11.41
C ASN A 77 5.20 -1.73 -10.67
N PRO A 78 5.67 -0.50 -10.92
CA PRO A 78 6.84 0.06 -10.25
C PRO A 78 6.72 0.16 -8.71
N ARG A 79 5.50 0.26 -8.17
CA ARG A 79 5.28 0.29 -6.71
C ARG A 79 5.55 -1.07 -6.07
N VAL A 80 5.08 -2.15 -6.71
CA VAL A 80 5.39 -3.53 -6.31
C VAL A 80 6.89 -3.79 -6.43
N LYS A 81 7.49 -3.41 -7.57
CA LYS A 81 8.94 -3.54 -7.79
C LYS A 81 9.78 -2.83 -6.71
N ALA A 82 9.41 -1.61 -6.36
CA ALA A 82 10.07 -0.86 -5.31
C ALA A 82 9.93 -1.58 -3.96
N GLY A 83 8.70 -1.99 -3.59
CA GLY A 83 8.43 -2.73 -2.35
C GLY A 83 9.26 -3.99 -2.18
N SER A 84 9.53 -4.73 -3.26
CA SER A 84 10.38 -5.93 -3.23
C SER A 84 11.88 -5.67 -3.01
N CYS A 85 12.34 -4.42 -3.09
CA CYS A 85 13.76 -4.05 -2.96
C CYS A 85 14.05 -3.15 -1.76
N ILE A 86 13.01 -2.66 -1.07
CA ILE A 86 13.17 -1.77 0.08
C ILE A 86 13.45 -2.61 1.34
N PRO A 87 14.42 -2.24 2.18
CA PRO A 87 14.64 -2.93 3.45
C PRO A 87 13.42 -2.86 4.37
N GLU A 88 13.29 -3.83 5.27
CA GLU A 88 12.21 -3.86 6.26
C GLU A 88 12.14 -2.55 7.07
N LEU A 89 10.92 -2.08 7.32
CA LEU A 89 10.59 -0.84 8.06
C LEU A 89 11.16 0.45 7.47
N VAL A 90 11.75 0.39 6.28
CA VAL A 90 12.24 1.58 5.58
C VAL A 90 11.11 2.17 4.74
N VAL A 91 10.66 3.36 5.11
CA VAL A 91 9.64 4.09 4.35
C VAL A 91 10.25 4.70 3.08
N ARG A 92 9.54 4.57 1.96
CA ARG A 92 9.82 5.28 0.71
C ARG A 92 8.56 5.94 0.18
N ALA A 93 8.73 7.17 -0.32
CA ALA A 93 7.73 7.86 -1.10
C ALA A 93 7.89 7.49 -2.58
N GLU A 94 6.83 7.71 -3.35
CA GLU A 94 6.83 7.44 -4.79
C GLU A 94 7.99 8.14 -5.54
N ALA A 95 8.35 9.35 -5.14
CA ALA A 95 9.44 10.13 -5.72
C ALA A 95 10.83 9.48 -5.54
N ASP A 96 10.99 8.52 -4.62
CA ASP A 96 12.26 7.86 -4.37
C ASP A 96 12.60 6.80 -5.44
N PHE A 97 11.62 6.34 -6.22
CA PHE A 97 11.81 5.26 -7.19
C PHE A 97 11.21 5.52 -8.58
N ILE A 98 10.47 6.61 -8.77
CA ILE A 98 10.04 7.06 -10.10
C ILE A 98 10.01 8.59 -10.19
N THR A 99 10.43 9.13 -11.34
CA THR A 99 10.31 10.57 -11.60
C THR A 99 8.89 10.93 -12.05
N PRO A 100 8.43 12.19 -11.84
CA PRO A 100 7.12 12.64 -12.31
C PRO A 100 6.92 12.50 -13.83
N GLU A 101 8.00 12.65 -14.60
CA GLU A 101 7.98 12.47 -16.06
C GLU A 101 7.75 11.00 -16.44
N GLN A 102 8.49 10.07 -15.83
CA GLN A 102 8.29 8.63 -16.04
C GLN A 102 6.87 8.20 -15.65
N ALA A 103 6.39 8.64 -14.48
CA ALA A 103 5.05 8.31 -13.98
C ALA A 103 3.94 8.83 -14.91
N ARG A 104 4.12 9.99 -15.54
CA ARG A 104 3.13 10.57 -16.48
C ARG A 104 2.84 9.65 -17.67
N HIS A 105 3.84 8.91 -18.14
CA HIS A 105 3.72 8.08 -19.34
C HIS A 105 3.45 6.61 -19.03
N HIS A 106 3.66 6.17 -17.78
CA HIS A 106 3.56 4.77 -17.39
C HIS A 106 2.09 4.28 -17.27
N PRO A 107 1.71 3.14 -17.90
CA PRO A 107 0.33 2.63 -17.89
C PRO A 107 -0.28 2.45 -16.50
N HIS A 108 0.43 1.78 -15.58
CA HIS A 108 0.00 1.61 -14.19
C HIS A 108 -0.38 2.94 -13.51
N TYR A 109 0.39 4.00 -13.72
CA TYR A 109 0.14 5.30 -13.11
C TYR A 109 -1.05 6.04 -13.73
N LYS A 110 -1.29 5.86 -15.03
CA LYS A 110 -2.50 6.39 -15.68
C LYS A 110 -3.75 5.72 -15.12
N TRP A 111 -3.72 4.41 -14.98
CA TRP A 111 -4.79 3.65 -14.34
C TRP A 111 -5.00 4.08 -12.89
N ALA A 112 -3.93 4.13 -12.08
CA ALA A 112 -4.00 4.53 -10.68
C ALA A 112 -4.61 5.93 -10.50
N ARG A 113 -4.20 6.90 -11.32
CA ARG A 113 -4.75 8.26 -11.28
C ARG A 113 -6.22 8.34 -11.68
N HIS A 114 -6.68 7.47 -12.58
CA HIS A 114 -8.10 7.40 -12.92
C HIS A 114 -8.95 7.05 -11.70
N HIS A 115 -8.39 6.27 -10.78
CA HIS A 115 -9.00 5.86 -9.51
C HIS A 115 -8.61 6.76 -8.32
N GLY A 116 -8.10 7.97 -8.56
CA GLY A 116 -7.72 8.91 -7.50
C GLY A 116 -6.37 8.60 -6.82
N ILE A 117 -5.68 7.52 -7.20
CA ILE A 117 -4.42 7.10 -6.56
C ILE A 117 -3.23 7.81 -7.23
N GLY A 118 -3.03 9.07 -6.84
CA GLY A 118 -1.99 9.93 -7.42
C GLY A 118 -0.56 9.61 -6.96
N TYR A 119 -0.38 9.31 -5.67
CA TYR A 119 0.91 9.12 -5.01
C TYR A 119 0.79 8.09 -3.88
N ILE A 120 1.90 7.46 -3.49
CA ILE A 120 1.95 6.57 -2.33
C ILE A 120 3.20 6.79 -1.48
N CYS A 121 3.11 6.37 -0.22
CA CYS A 121 4.24 6.01 0.62
C CYS A 121 4.10 4.53 0.99
N LEU A 122 5.21 3.79 1.00
CA LEU A 122 5.18 2.36 1.33
C LEU A 122 6.36 1.97 2.21
N THR A 123 6.18 0.91 2.98
CA THR A 123 7.24 0.24 3.75
C THR A 123 6.96 -1.26 3.78
N PRO A 124 7.94 -2.11 3.47
CA PRO A 124 7.85 -3.54 3.74
C PRO A 124 7.82 -3.81 5.25
N LEU A 125 6.93 -4.69 5.69
CA LEU A 125 6.81 -5.10 7.10
C LEU A 125 7.65 -6.33 7.43
N THR A 126 7.94 -7.16 6.42
CA THR A 126 8.86 -8.29 6.50
C THR A 126 9.69 -8.29 5.23
N ALA A 127 11.01 -8.46 5.36
CA ALA A 127 11.85 -8.73 4.19
C ALA A 127 11.71 -10.22 3.78
N CYS A 128 11.62 -10.48 2.47
CA CYS A 128 11.77 -11.83 1.91
C CYS A 128 13.23 -12.30 1.95
#